data_AF-A0A961G3U4-F1
#
_entry.id   AF-A0A961G3U4-F1
#
_cell.length_a   1.000
_cell.length_b   1.000
_cell.length_c   1.000
_cell.angle_alpha   90.00
_cell.angle_beta   90.00
_cell.angle_gamma   90.00
#
_symmetry.space_group_name_H-M   'P 1'
#
loop_
_entity.id
_entity.type
_entity.pdbx_description
1 polymer ?
#
loop_
_entity_poly.entity_id
_entity_poly.type
_entity_poly.pdbx_seq_one_letter_code
_entity_poly.pdbx_strand_id
1 'polypeptide(L)'
;MKIALCLIATLTLGATSMGEEFPLSRTRPAKTPVFAVDPTKDFHFELGPGSGWMGLDTIAFGRDGVVTLYKQFPDARWQTATITIEAAAIGRIFEAVRAGGIMEMAAAYQADVNDGTQWVLWIKQAEHTKAIYFNNHFPQAVRQLAKVIDTELGAAGLASVRWKQVPAKKFRLHEKPLWNSLK
;
A
#
# COMPACT_ATOMS: atom_id res chain seq x y z
N MET A 1 44.22 -12.03 -11.28
CA MET A 1 43.43 -11.89 -10.04
C MET A 1 42.50 -10.68 -10.20
N LYS A 2 41.24 -10.89 -10.61
CA LYS A 2 40.28 -9.81 -10.83
C LYS A 2 39.40 -9.70 -9.59
N ILE A 3 39.56 -8.64 -8.81
CA ILE A 3 38.71 -8.30 -7.68
C ILE A 3 37.39 -7.79 -8.29
N ALA A 4 36.35 -8.62 -8.22
CA ALA A 4 34.99 -8.21 -8.52
C ALA A 4 34.52 -7.29 -7.39
N LEU A 5 34.49 -5.99 -7.68
CA LEU A 5 33.86 -4.99 -6.82
C LEU A 5 32.35 -5.24 -6.86
N CYS A 6 31.86 -6.03 -5.92
CA CYS A 6 30.43 -6.23 -5.72
C CYS A 6 29.89 -4.94 -5.10
N LEU A 7 29.39 -4.02 -5.93
CA LEU A 7 28.57 -2.92 -5.46
C LEU A 7 27.30 -3.52 -4.86
N ILE A 8 27.30 -3.67 -3.53
CA ILE A 8 26.08 -3.86 -2.76
C ILE A 8 25.37 -2.50 -2.82
N ALA A 9 24.56 -2.31 -3.85
CA ALA A 9 23.54 -1.28 -3.84
C ALA A 9 22.53 -1.71 -2.78
N THR A 10 22.66 -1.17 -1.58
CA THR A 10 21.63 -1.28 -0.55
C THR A 10 20.37 -0.65 -1.14
N LEU A 11 19.48 -1.50 -1.68
CA LEU A 11 18.10 -1.16 -1.96
C LEU A 11 17.45 -0.95 -0.59
N THR A 12 17.69 0.21 0.02
CA THR A 12 16.66 0.81 0.84
C THR A 12 15.47 0.90 -0.10
N LEU A 13 14.38 0.19 0.21
CA LEU A 13 13.09 0.81 0.01
C LEU A 13 13.30 2.18 0.62
N GLY A 14 13.46 3.19 -0.23
CA GLY A 14 13.46 4.56 0.22
C GLY A 14 12.33 4.60 1.22
N ALA A 15 12.63 5.08 2.41
CA ALA A 15 11.63 5.76 3.17
C ALA A 15 11.01 6.72 2.16
N THR A 16 9.94 6.29 1.50
CA THR A 16 8.96 7.18 0.92
C THR A 16 8.71 8.05 2.11
N SER A 17 9.27 9.28 2.07
CA SER A 17 9.17 10.22 3.17
C SER A 17 7.75 10.04 3.65
N MET A 18 7.54 9.61 4.90
CA MET A 18 6.22 9.80 5.48
C MET A 18 6.01 11.29 5.29
N GLY A 19 5.22 11.65 4.27
CA GLY A 19 5.29 12.97 3.66
C GLY A 19 5.06 13.99 4.76
N GLU A 20 5.46 15.23 4.52
CA GLU A 20 5.02 16.31 5.40
C GLU A 20 3.53 16.12 5.69
N GLU A 21 3.20 15.89 6.96
CA GLU A 21 1.81 15.74 7.37
C GLU A 21 1.25 17.15 7.41
N PHE A 22 0.33 17.42 6.50
CA PHE A 22 -0.35 18.68 6.49
C PHE A 22 -1.60 18.62 7.38
N PRO A 23 -1.97 19.74 8.02
CA PRO A 23 -3.17 19.82 8.83
C PRO A 23 -4.40 19.34 8.05
N LEU A 24 -5.27 18.59 8.73
CA LEU A 24 -6.52 18.12 8.16
C LEU A 24 -7.41 19.32 7.79
N SER A 25 -7.77 19.41 6.52
CA SER A 25 -8.70 20.43 6.01
C SER A 25 -10.11 19.86 5.87
N ARG A 26 -10.24 18.64 5.33
CA ARG A 26 -11.54 18.04 5.03
C ARG A 26 -11.55 16.53 5.21
N THR A 27 -12.69 16.02 5.69
CA THR A 27 -13.03 14.59 5.64
C THR A 27 -14.26 14.35 4.76
N ARG A 28 -14.39 13.13 4.23
CA ARG A 28 -15.60 12.67 3.54
C ARG A 28 -16.15 11.44 4.26
N PRO A 29 -17.39 11.46 4.77
CA PRO A 29 -17.94 10.33 5.49
C PRO A 29 -17.99 9.07 4.62
N ALA A 30 -17.84 7.91 5.24
CA ALA A 30 -18.04 6.63 4.56
C ALA A 30 -19.54 6.42 4.28
N LYS A 31 -19.85 5.87 3.10
CA LYS A 31 -21.22 5.49 2.71
C LYS A 31 -21.50 4.01 2.95
N THR A 32 -20.46 3.19 3.06
CA THR A 32 -20.55 1.75 3.25
C THR A 32 -20.65 1.42 4.74
N PRO A 33 -21.42 0.39 5.11
CA PRO A 33 -21.44 -0.10 6.49
C PRO A 33 -20.04 -0.52 6.96
N VAL A 34 -19.77 -0.34 8.25
CA VAL A 34 -18.61 -0.91 8.92
C VAL A 34 -18.77 -2.43 8.98
N PHE A 35 -17.69 -3.18 8.75
CA PHE A 35 -17.66 -4.63 8.88
C PHE A 35 -16.32 -5.06 9.48
N ALA A 36 -16.31 -6.20 10.16
CA ALA A 36 -15.11 -6.83 10.65
C ALA A 36 -14.55 -7.76 9.58
N VAL A 37 -13.23 -7.70 9.36
CA VAL A 37 -12.55 -8.61 8.43
C VAL A 37 -12.06 -9.82 9.20
N ASP A 38 -12.44 -11.01 8.73
CA ASP A 38 -11.92 -12.27 9.22
C ASP A 38 -10.72 -12.69 8.35
N PRO A 39 -9.46 -12.63 8.85
CA PRO A 39 -8.27 -12.96 8.06
C PRO A 39 -8.18 -14.46 7.72
N THR A 40 -9.06 -15.30 8.29
CA THR A 40 -9.13 -16.74 7.98
C THR A 40 -10.07 -17.04 6.81
N LYS A 41 -10.76 -16.03 6.27
CA LYS A 41 -11.61 -16.15 5.07
C LYS A 41 -10.96 -15.43 3.89
N ASP A 42 -11.51 -15.61 2.70
CA ASP A 42 -10.98 -14.94 1.52
C ASP A 42 -11.22 -13.42 1.63
N PHE A 43 -10.17 -12.67 1.36
CA PHE A 43 -10.17 -11.21 1.37
C PHE A 43 -9.24 -10.69 0.27
N HIS A 44 -9.41 -9.42 -0.07
CA HIS A 44 -8.47 -8.64 -0.85
C HIS A 44 -8.02 -7.46 0.00
N PHE A 45 -6.72 -7.29 0.15
CA PHE A 45 -6.10 -6.11 0.74
C PHE A 45 -5.22 -5.45 -0.30
N GLU A 46 -5.34 -4.13 -0.45
CA GLU A 46 -4.46 -3.36 -1.31
C GLU A 46 -4.21 -1.96 -0.75
N LEU A 47 -2.94 -1.55 -0.73
CA LEU A 47 -2.51 -0.22 -0.37
C LEU A 47 -1.64 0.34 -1.48
N GLY A 48 -1.92 1.57 -1.91
CA GLY A 48 -1.15 2.28 -2.92
C GLY A 48 -0.78 3.70 -2.51
N PRO A 49 0.41 3.92 -1.92
CA PRO A 49 1.02 5.25 -1.81
C PRO A 49 1.60 5.73 -3.15
N GLY A 50 1.48 7.03 -3.44
CA GLY A 50 2.09 7.64 -4.61
C GLY A 50 1.49 9.00 -4.94
N SER A 51 1.26 9.28 -6.22
CA SER A 51 0.52 10.46 -6.66
C SER A 51 -0.41 10.12 -7.83
N GLY A 52 -1.51 10.84 -8.00
CA GLY A 52 -2.43 10.64 -9.11
C GLY A 52 -1.76 10.83 -10.47
N TRP A 53 -0.79 11.76 -10.56
CA TRP A 53 -0.04 12.00 -11.80
C TRP A 53 0.99 10.90 -12.06
N MET A 54 1.84 10.55 -11.09
CA MET A 54 2.96 9.61 -11.32
C MET A 54 2.53 8.15 -11.23
N GLY A 55 1.50 7.88 -10.42
CA GLY A 55 0.97 6.56 -10.12
C GLY A 55 1.20 6.15 -8.67
N LEU A 56 0.72 4.96 -8.34
CA LEU A 56 0.79 4.37 -7.00
C LEU A 56 1.75 3.19 -7.00
N ASP A 57 2.69 3.19 -6.08
CA ASP A 57 3.42 2.00 -5.68
C ASP A 57 2.42 1.11 -4.92
N THR A 58 2.04 -0.04 -5.46
CA THR A 58 0.99 -0.87 -4.85
C THR A 58 1.51 -2.11 -4.16
N ILE A 59 0.85 -2.46 -3.06
CA ILE A 59 1.02 -3.69 -2.32
C ILE A 59 -0.35 -4.35 -2.28
N ALA A 60 -0.50 -5.52 -2.90
CA ALA A 60 -1.75 -6.27 -2.93
C ALA A 60 -1.54 -7.70 -2.44
N PHE A 61 -2.42 -8.21 -1.59
CA PHE A 61 -2.39 -9.61 -1.14
C PHE A 61 -3.76 -10.10 -0.71
N GLY A 62 -3.93 -11.42 -0.72
CA GLY A 62 -5.10 -12.10 -0.19
C GLY A 62 -4.73 -13.05 0.94
N ARG A 63 -5.66 -13.97 1.23
CA ARG A 63 -5.51 -15.00 2.27
C ARG A 63 -4.32 -15.94 2.04
N ASP A 64 -3.95 -16.17 0.79
CA ASP A 64 -2.84 -17.05 0.40
C ASP A 64 -1.45 -16.49 0.78
N GLY A 65 -1.38 -15.23 1.23
CA GLY A 65 -0.15 -14.56 1.61
C GLY A 65 0.75 -14.21 0.43
N VAL A 66 0.30 -14.40 -0.82
CA VAL A 66 1.06 -14.01 -2.00
C VAL A 66 0.89 -12.50 -2.19
N VAL A 67 1.96 -11.75 -1.90
CA VAL A 67 2.00 -10.30 -2.06
C VAL A 67 2.52 -9.96 -3.45
N THR A 68 1.74 -9.21 -4.20
CA THR A 68 2.17 -8.58 -5.45
C THR A 68 2.54 -7.13 -5.17
N LEU A 69 3.74 -6.76 -5.59
CA LEU A 69 4.30 -5.43 -5.43
C LEU A 69 4.42 -4.76 -6.80
N TYR A 70 4.08 -3.49 -6.87
CA TYR A 70 4.43 -2.62 -7.99
C TYR A 70 5.16 -1.40 -7.45
N LYS A 71 6.24 -1.01 -8.12
CA LYS A 71 7.03 0.16 -7.74
C LYS A 71 7.53 0.91 -8.95
N GLN A 72 7.48 2.24 -8.91
CA GLN A 72 8.18 3.08 -9.86
C GLN A 72 9.64 3.27 -9.44
N PHE A 73 10.56 3.02 -10.36
CA PHE A 73 11.99 3.26 -10.16
C PHE A 73 12.40 4.66 -10.66
N PRO A 74 13.57 5.18 -10.24
CA PRO A 74 13.98 6.56 -10.57
C PRO A 74 14.04 6.89 -12.07
N ASP A 75 14.16 5.89 -12.94
CA ASP A 75 14.14 6.03 -14.40
C ASP A 75 12.72 6.03 -14.99
N ALA A 76 11.71 6.27 -14.15
CA ALA A 76 10.28 6.25 -14.45
C ALA A 76 9.74 4.89 -14.94
N ARG A 77 10.52 3.81 -14.89
CA ARG A 77 10.04 2.47 -15.23
C ARG A 77 9.34 1.83 -14.06
N TRP A 78 8.23 1.17 -14.36
CA TRP A 78 7.51 0.34 -13.40
C TRP A 78 8.13 -1.05 -13.32
N GLN A 79 8.25 -1.56 -12.10
CA GLN A 79 8.66 -2.92 -11.84
C GLN A 79 7.64 -3.62 -10.94
N THR A 80 7.59 -4.94 -11.04
CA THR A 80 6.75 -5.80 -10.22
C THR A 80 7.57 -6.92 -9.60
N ALA A 81 7.19 -7.30 -8.39
CA ALA A 81 7.77 -8.44 -7.69
C ALA A 81 6.67 -9.20 -6.96
N THR A 82 6.98 -10.43 -6.59
CA THR A 82 6.13 -11.25 -5.73
C THR A 82 6.94 -11.73 -4.55
N ILE A 83 6.32 -11.71 -3.38
CA ILE A 83 6.86 -12.24 -2.13
C ILE A 83 5.73 -12.93 -1.37
N THR A 84 6.05 -13.91 -0.53
CA THR A 84 5.04 -14.58 0.30
C THR A 84 5.25 -14.20 1.74
N ILE A 85 4.17 -13.77 2.41
CA ILE A 85 4.13 -13.56 3.86
C ILE A 85 3.39 -14.71 4.52
N GLU A 86 3.77 -15.03 5.76
CA GLU A 86 3.10 -16.07 6.54
C GLU A 86 1.72 -15.63 7.05
N ALA A 87 0.85 -16.59 7.37
CA ALA A 87 -0.48 -16.31 7.93
C ALA A 87 -0.41 -15.49 9.23
N ALA A 88 0.64 -15.66 10.04
CA ALA A 88 0.85 -14.87 11.25
C ALA A 88 1.11 -13.38 10.94
N ALA A 89 1.82 -13.08 9.84
CA ALA A 89 2.04 -11.72 9.36
C ALA A 89 0.73 -11.07 8.89
N ILE A 90 -0.10 -11.82 8.14
CA ILE A 90 -1.46 -11.38 7.78
C ILE A 90 -2.27 -11.05 9.04
N GLY A 91 -2.20 -11.92 10.06
CA GLY A 91 -2.84 -11.69 11.36
C GLY A 91 -2.39 -10.39 12.03
N ARG A 92 -1.08 -10.10 12.05
CA ARG A 92 -0.52 -8.85 12.59
C ARG A 92 -0.96 -7.61 11.80
N ILE A 93 -1.07 -7.71 10.47
CA ILE A 93 -1.58 -6.63 9.63
C ILE A 93 -3.05 -6.35 9.95
N PHE A 94 -3.90 -7.37 10.02
CA PHE A 94 -5.32 -7.17 10.36
C PHE A 94 -5.55 -6.77 11.83
N GLU A 95 -4.66 -7.15 12.73
CA GLU A 95 -4.64 -6.62 14.09
C GLU A 95 -4.35 -5.10 14.08
N ALA A 96 -3.42 -4.62 13.24
CA ALA A 96 -3.20 -3.19 13.07
C ALA A 96 -4.40 -2.47 12.43
N VAL A 97 -5.09 -3.10 11.47
CA VAL A 97 -6.36 -2.59 10.90
C VAL A 97 -7.41 -2.41 11.99
N ARG A 98 -7.58 -3.43 12.85
CA ARG A 98 -8.55 -3.42 13.96
C ARG A 98 -8.19 -2.41 15.04
N ALA A 99 -6.95 -2.44 15.54
CA ALA A 99 -6.47 -1.55 16.59
C ALA A 99 -6.48 -0.08 16.16
N GLY A 100 -6.26 0.19 14.87
CA GLY A 100 -6.31 1.53 14.30
C GLY A 100 -7.73 2.04 13.97
N GLY A 101 -8.78 1.20 14.14
CA GLY A 101 -10.14 1.57 13.76
C GLY A 101 -10.28 1.90 12.27
N ILE A 102 -9.52 1.23 11.41
CA ILE A 102 -9.45 1.54 9.97
C ILE A 102 -10.81 1.33 9.30
N MET A 103 -11.58 0.33 9.74
CA MET A 103 -12.89 0.01 9.15
C MET A 103 -13.94 1.07 9.47
N GLU A 104 -13.74 1.85 10.53
CA GLU A 104 -14.59 2.94 11.02
C GLU A 104 -14.21 4.31 10.43
N MET A 105 -13.03 4.43 9.82
CA MET A 105 -12.53 5.70 9.28
C MET A 105 -13.45 6.32 8.23
N ALA A 106 -13.30 7.63 8.00
CA ALA A 106 -13.95 8.30 6.89
C ALA A 106 -13.49 7.73 5.53
N ALA A 107 -14.26 7.93 4.46
CA ALA A 107 -13.88 7.51 3.11
C ALA A 107 -12.83 8.42 2.46
N ALA A 108 -12.58 9.61 3.01
CA ALA A 108 -11.44 10.41 2.60
C ALA A 108 -10.93 11.36 3.70
N TYR A 109 -9.63 11.66 3.63
CA TYR A 109 -8.92 12.66 4.43
C TYR A 109 -8.08 13.54 3.51
N GLN A 110 -8.22 14.86 3.62
CA GLN A 110 -7.61 15.81 2.72
C GLN A 110 -6.99 16.97 3.49
N ALA A 111 -5.74 17.31 3.17
CA ALA A 111 -5.14 18.58 3.51
C ALA A 111 -5.37 19.61 2.38
N ASP A 112 -5.21 20.89 2.71
CA ASP A 112 -5.29 22.00 1.75
C ASP A 112 -3.92 22.28 1.11
N VAL A 113 -3.44 21.32 0.32
CA VAL A 113 -2.14 21.38 -0.35
C VAL A 113 -2.30 21.01 -1.82
N ASN A 114 -1.76 21.88 -2.68
CA ASN A 114 -1.72 21.68 -4.13
C ASN A 114 -0.59 20.73 -4.49
N ASP A 115 -0.96 19.59 -5.10
CA ASP A 115 -0.07 18.52 -5.54
C ASP A 115 0.78 17.89 -4.42
N GLY A 116 0.89 16.57 -4.41
CA GLY A 116 1.58 15.88 -3.32
C GLY A 116 1.26 14.40 -3.24
N THR A 117 1.53 13.84 -2.06
CA THR A 117 1.38 12.41 -1.82
C THR A 117 -0.07 12.03 -1.57
N GLN A 118 -0.48 10.95 -2.20
CA GLN A 118 -1.81 10.38 -2.13
C GLN A 118 -1.71 8.91 -1.79
N TRP A 119 -2.53 8.43 -0.87
CA TRP A 119 -2.64 7.00 -0.58
C TRP A 119 -4.06 6.54 -0.87
N VAL A 120 -4.19 5.33 -1.41
CA VAL A 120 -5.48 4.63 -1.53
C VAL A 120 -5.36 3.31 -0.80
N LEU A 121 -6.25 3.10 0.18
CA LEU A 121 -6.41 1.81 0.86
C LEU A 121 -7.72 1.16 0.40
N TRP A 122 -7.67 -0.12 0.06
CA TRP A 122 -8.83 -0.91 -0.30
C TRP A 122 -8.80 -2.27 0.40
N ILE A 123 -9.88 -2.58 1.14
CA ILE A 123 -10.08 -3.87 1.79
C ILE A 123 -11.45 -4.39 1.37
N LYS A 124 -11.50 -5.64 0.90
CA LYS A 124 -12.74 -6.31 0.49
C LYS A 124 -12.81 -7.71 1.10
N GLN A 125 -13.99 -8.08 1.60
CA GLN A 125 -14.32 -9.44 2.01
C GLN A 125 -15.78 -9.73 1.65
N ALA A 126 -15.99 -10.78 0.85
CA ALA A 126 -17.29 -11.07 0.23
C ALA A 126 -17.86 -9.83 -0.52
N GLU A 127 -19.09 -9.42 -0.23
CA GLU A 127 -19.75 -8.24 -0.77
C GLU A 127 -19.35 -6.92 -0.08
N HIS A 128 -18.66 -7.00 1.06
CA HIS A 128 -18.29 -5.82 1.83
C HIS A 128 -16.99 -5.20 1.33
N THR A 129 -16.95 -3.88 1.27
CA THR A 129 -15.79 -3.12 0.81
C THR A 129 -15.55 -1.89 1.68
N LYS A 130 -14.28 -1.61 1.92
CA LYS A 130 -13.78 -0.39 2.54
C LYS A 130 -12.73 0.20 1.63
N ALA A 131 -12.96 1.42 1.15
CA ALA A 131 -11.97 2.18 0.40
C ALA A 131 -11.77 3.56 1.05
N ILE A 132 -10.52 3.97 1.20
CA ILE A 132 -10.16 5.26 1.82
C ILE A 132 -9.15 5.97 0.94
N TYR A 133 -9.44 7.24 0.67
CA TYR A 133 -8.53 8.14 -0.03
C TYR A 133 -7.85 9.10 0.95
N PHE A 134 -6.52 9.14 0.93
CA PHE A 134 -5.73 10.08 1.72
C PHE A 134 -5.01 11.02 0.77
N ASN A 135 -5.15 12.33 0.97
CA ASN A 135 -4.48 13.35 0.17
C ASN A 135 -3.72 14.30 1.08
N ASN A 136 -2.41 14.15 1.16
CA ASN A 136 -1.50 14.97 1.96
C ASN A 136 -1.82 15.00 3.48
N HIS A 137 -2.82 14.25 3.93
CA HIS A 137 -3.13 14.02 5.34
C HIS A 137 -3.29 12.52 5.58
N PHE A 138 -2.46 11.97 6.46
CA PHE A 138 -2.36 10.53 6.69
C PHE A 138 -2.57 10.25 8.17
N PRO A 139 -3.81 9.96 8.63
CA PRO A 139 -4.08 9.73 10.05
C PRO A 139 -3.11 8.72 10.67
N GLN A 140 -2.77 8.90 11.95
CA GLN A 140 -1.79 8.05 12.65
C GLN A 140 -2.05 6.55 12.46
N ALA A 141 -3.31 6.13 12.45
CA ALA A 141 -3.71 4.75 12.23
C ALA A 141 -3.21 4.17 10.89
N VAL A 142 -3.34 4.90 9.78
CA VAL A 142 -2.89 4.40 8.47
C VAL A 142 -1.36 4.38 8.36
N ARG A 143 -0.68 5.34 9.00
CA ARG A 143 0.80 5.32 9.09
C ARG A 143 1.32 4.13 9.87
N GLN A 144 0.67 3.82 11.00
CA GLN A 144 1.03 2.65 11.80
C GLN A 144 0.77 1.35 11.04
N LEU A 145 -0.34 1.26 10.31
CA LEU A 145 -0.62 0.13 9.41
C LEU A 145 0.48 -0.03 8.34
N ALA A 146 0.87 1.06 7.66
CA ALA A 146 1.94 1.03 6.67
C ALA A 146 3.27 0.54 7.27
N LYS A 147 3.63 1.03 8.47
CA LYS A 147 4.83 0.57 9.19
C LYS A 147 4.79 -0.92 9.52
N VAL A 148 3.63 -1.45 9.92
CA VAL A 148 3.46 -2.90 10.16
C VAL A 148 3.67 -3.66 8.84
N ILE A 149 3.04 -3.24 7.74
CA ILE A 149 3.23 -3.87 6.43
C ILE A 149 4.71 -3.87 6.02
N ASP A 150 5.40 -2.74 6.13
CA ASP A 150 6.83 -2.64 5.80
C ASP A 150 7.69 -3.59 6.65
N THR A 151 7.35 -3.72 7.94
CA THR A 151 8.03 -4.64 8.85
C THR A 151 7.82 -6.09 8.43
N GLU A 152 6.58 -6.48 8.12
CA GLU A 152 6.26 -7.86 7.71
C GLU A 152 6.86 -8.21 6.34
N LEU A 153 6.83 -7.29 5.38
CA LEU A 153 7.48 -7.51 4.09
C LEU A 153 9.01 -7.57 4.24
N GLY A 154 9.60 -6.74 5.09
CA GLY A 154 11.01 -6.78 5.44
C GLY A 154 11.41 -8.14 6.02
N ALA A 155 10.64 -8.65 6.98
CA ALA A 155 10.85 -9.97 7.58
C ALA A 155 10.69 -11.11 6.56
N ALA A 156 9.81 -10.97 5.58
CA ALA A 156 9.64 -11.94 4.49
C ALA A 156 10.75 -11.90 3.43
N GLY A 157 11.70 -10.96 3.52
CA GLY A 157 12.84 -10.86 2.61
C GLY A 157 12.63 -9.91 1.43
N LEU A 158 11.85 -8.84 1.61
CA LEU A 158 11.60 -7.81 0.57
C LEU A 158 12.89 -7.29 -0.09
N ALA A 159 13.97 -7.16 0.68
CA ALA A 159 15.26 -6.70 0.16
C ALA A 159 15.90 -7.63 -0.89
N SER A 160 15.46 -8.89 -0.96
CA SER A 160 16.00 -9.93 -1.84
C SER A 160 15.06 -10.33 -2.97
N VAL A 161 13.90 -9.67 -3.12
CA VAL A 161 12.94 -10.02 -4.18
C VAL A 161 13.50 -9.69 -5.56
N ARG A 162 13.17 -10.55 -6.52
CA ARG A 162 13.53 -10.33 -7.92
C ARG A 162 12.47 -9.48 -8.61
N TRP A 163 12.79 -8.22 -8.82
CA TRP A 163 11.97 -7.31 -9.59
C TRP A 163 12.00 -7.62 -11.09
N LYS A 164 10.85 -7.46 -11.74
CA LYS A 164 10.65 -7.62 -13.18
C LYS A 164 10.07 -6.34 -13.75
N GLN A 165 10.60 -5.89 -14.88
CA GLN A 165 10.06 -4.72 -15.55
C GLN A 165 8.63 -4.97 -16.03
N VAL A 166 7.72 -4.03 -15.75
CA VAL A 166 6.37 -4.02 -16.28
C VAL A 166 6.43 -3.51 -17.73
N PRO A 167 5.69 -4.09 -18.69
CA PRO A 167 5.63 -3.53 -20.05
C PRO A 167 5.04 -2.12 -20.08
N ALA A 168 5.58 -1.22 -20.91
CA ALA A 168 5.13 0.17 -21.02
C ALA A 168 3.62 0.34 -21.21
N LYS A 169 3.01 -0.50 -22.06
CA LYS A 169 1.55 -0.54 -22.29
C LYS A 169 0.70 -0.94 -21.07
N LYS A 170 1.34 -1.33 -19.95
CA LYS A 170 0.69 -1.78 -18.71
C LYS A 170 1.08 -0.96 -17.49
N PHE A 171 1.91 0.10 -17.63
CA PHE A 171 2.52 0.84 -16.51
C PHE A 171 1.57 1.32 -15.41
N ARG A 172 0.30 1.57 -15.73
CA ARG A 172 -0.68 2.12 -14.78
C ARG A 172 -1.92 1.23 -14.62
N LEU A 173 -1.88 0.02 -15.17
CA LEU A 173 -3.04 -0.88 -15.09
C LEU A 173 -3.17 -1.52 -13.70
N HIS A 174 -2.07 -1.61 -12.94
CA HIS A 174 -2.06 -2.25 -11.61
C HIS A 174 -2.80 -1.44 -10.56
N GLU A 175 -2.81 -0.11 -10.64
CA GLU A 175 -3.50 0.78 -9.69
C GLU A 175 -4.96 1.08 -10.06
N LYS A 176 -5.41 0.66 -11.25
CA LYS A 176 -6.79 0.90 -11.71
C LYS A 176 -7.86 0.36 -10.74
N PRO A 177 -7.70 -0.82 -10.12
CA PRO A 177 -8.63 -1.31 -9.09
C PRO A 177 -8.74 -0.37 -7.89
N LEU A 178 -7.62 0.15 -7.37
CA LEU A 178 -7.62 1.14 -6.28
C LEU A 178 -8.43 2.38 -6.64
N TRP A 179 -8.16 2.99 -7.79
CA TRP A 179 -8.91 4.18 -8.22
C TRP A 179 -10.40 3.91 -8.43
N ASN A 180 -10.74 2.73 -8.94
CA ASN A 180 -12.14 2.33 -9.11
C ASN A 180 -12.84 2.05 -7.79
N SER A 181 -12.11 1.63 -6.74
CA SER A 181 -12.69 1.35 -5.42
C SER A 181 -13.24 2.61 -4.72
N LEU A 182 -12.83 3.80 -5.16
CA LEU A 182 -13.24 5.09 -4.59
C LEU A 182 -14.52 5.68 -5.18
N LYS A 183 -15.09 5.03 -6.21
CA LYS A 183 -16.32 5.45 -6.90
C LYS A 183 -17.55 4.93 -6.16
#